data_AF-A0A954TWG9-F1
#
_entry.id   AF-A0A954TWG9-F1
#
_cell.length_a   1.000
_cell.length_b   1.000
_cell.length_c   1.000
_cell.angle_alpha   90.00
_cell.angle_beta   90.00
_cell.angle_gamma   90.00
#
_symmetry.space_group_name_H-M   'P 1'
#
loop_
_entity.id
_entity.type
_entity.pdbx_description
1 polymer ?
#
loop_
_entity_poly.entity_id
_entity_poly.type
_entity_poly.pdbx_seq_one_letter_code
_entity_poly.pdbx_strand_id
1 'polypeptide(L)' 'MSKLSDAETEAAETQVWLEFAVKCNYMDRDGAANAYKTYDEIIGTIVGMINHPETWILKNR' A
#
# COMPACT_ATOMS: atom_id res chain seq x y z
N MET A 1 -11.44 5.01 -11.28
CA MET A 1 -11.51 5.07 -9.81
C MET A 1 -11.42 3.69 -9.15
N SER A 2 -12.21 2.68 -9.52
CA SER A 2 -12.26 1.40 -8.77
C SER A 2 -10.90 0.72 -8.55
N LYS A 3 -10.06 0.50 -9.56
CA LYS A 3 -8.87 -0.36 -9.40
C LYS A 3 -7.77 0.20 -8.48
N LEU A 4 -7.62 1.52 -8.40
CA LEU A 4 -6.64 2.13 -7.48
C LEU A 4 -7.15 2.07 -6.04
N SER A 5 -8.45 2.28 -5.82
CA SER A 5 -9.06 2.17 -4.49
C SER A 5 -9.09 0.71 -3.99
N ASP A 6 -9.31 -0.25 -4.90
CA ASP A 6 -9.17 -1.67 -4.58
C ASP A 6 -7.73 -1.97 -4.11
N ALA A 7 -6.71 -1.50 -4.85
CA ALA A 7 -5.30 -1.71 -4.52
C ALA A 7 -4.87 -1.02 -3.20
N GLU A 8 -5.38 0.18 -2.93
CA GLU A 8 -5.17 0.87 -1.66
C GLU A 8 -5.73 0.05 -0.49
N THR A 9 -6.93 -0.51 -0.64
CA THR A 9 -7.59 -1.32 0.37
C THR A 9 -6.83 -2.62 0.64
N GLU A 10 -6.40 -3.33 -0.42
CA GLU A 10 -5.59 -4.55 -0.30
C GLU A 10 -4.23 -4.29 0.37
N ALA A 11 -3.60 -3.15 0.08
CA ALA A 11 -2.36 -2.73 0.72
C ALA A 11 -2.55 -2.45 2.22
N ALA A 12 -3.61 -1.73 2.59
CA ALA A 12 -3.94 -1.46 3.99
C ALA A 12 -4.32 -2.75 4.74
N GLU A 13 -5.03 -3.69 4.09
CA GLU A 13 -5.32 -5.00 4.67
C GLU A 13 -4.03 -5.79 4.94
N THR A 14 -3.05 -5.72 4.03
CA THR A 14 -1.76 -6.38 4.23
C THR A 14 -1.01 -5.84 5.45
N GLN A 15 -1.07 -4.53 5.72
CA GLN A 15 -0.50 -3.94 6.93
C GLN A 15 -1.12 -4.54 8.21
N VAL A 16 -2.44 -4.79 8.21
CA VAL A 16 -3.14 -5.47 9.32
C VAL A 16 -2.64 -6.92 9.47
N TRP A 17 -2.44 -7.63 8.36
CA TRP A 17 -1.89 -8.99 8.38
C TRP A 17 -0.46 -9.06 8.92
N LEU A 18 0.38 -8.07 8.61
CA LEU A 18 1.73 -7.96 9.18
C LEU A 18 1.68 -7.76 10.69
N GLU A 19 0.81 -6.88 11.18
CA GLU A 19 0.62 -6.71 12.63
C GLU A 19 0.14 -7.99 13.31
N PHE A 20 -0.82 -8.68 12.69
CA PHE A 20 -1.33 -9.96 13.18
C PHE A 20 -0.21 -11.00 13.25
N ALA A 21 0.60 -11.13 12.20
CA ALA A 21 1.73 -12.06 12.14
C ALA A 21 2.74 -11.82 13.26
N VAL A 22 3.06 -10.55 13.58
CA VAL A 22 3.93 -10.19 14.71
C VAL A 22 3.27 -10.56 16.05
N LYS A 23 1.99 -10.22 16.24
CA LYS A 23 1.24 -10.52 17.49
C LYS A 23 1.17 -12.03 17.77
N CYS A 24 1.13 -12.84 16.72
CA CYS A 24 1.11 -14.30 16.82
C CYS A 24 2.50 -14.96 16.75
N ASN A 25 3.59 -14.17 16.74
CA ASN A 25 4.97 -14.65 16.61
C ASN A 25 5.24 -15.49 15.35
N TYR A 26 4.50 -15.25 14.25
CA TYR A 26 4.76 -15.86 12.94
C TYR A 26 5.84 -15.12 12.13
N MET A 27 6.11 -13.86 12.50
CA MET A 27 7.13 -13.02 11.86
C MET A 27 7.83 -12.17 12.92
N ASP A 28 9.11 -11.89 12.71
CA ASP A 28 9.85 -10.96 13.56
C ASP A 28 9.39 -9.52 13.34
N ARG A 29 9.57 -8.69 14.39
CA ARG A 29 9.09 -7.31 14.37
C ARG A 29 9.80 -6.45 13.33
N ASP A 30 11.10 -6.65 13.12
CA ASP A 30 11.91 -5.78 12.27
C ASP A 30 11.59 -6.04 10.79
N GLY A 31 11.46 -7.31 10.40
CA GLY A 31 11.00 -7.73 9.08
C GLY A 31 9.59 -7.22 8.79
N ALA A 32 8.66 -7.38 9.74
CA ALA A 32 7.30 -6.87 9.59
C ALA A 32 7.25 -5.34 9.48
N ALA A 33 8.07 -4.62 10.26
CA ALA A 33 8.14 -3.16 10.21
C ALA A 33 8.70 -2.66 8.86
N ASN A 34 9.71 -3.33 8.30
CA ASN A 34 10.24 -3.02 6.98
C ASN A 34 9.19 -3.23 5.88
N ALA A 35 8.46 -4.35 5.93
CA ALA A 35 7.37 -4.61 5.00
C ALA A 35 6.24 -3.58 5.17
N TYR A 36 5.84 -3.28 6.41
CA TYR A 36 4.80 -2.30 6.71
C TYR A 36 5.14 -0.92 6.11
N LYS A 37 6.38 -0.47 6.30
CA LYS A 37 6.87 0.79 5.72
C LYS A 37 6.83 0.78 4.19
N THR A 38 7.17 -0.35 3.57
CA THR A 38 7.08 -0.50 2.12
C THR A 38 5.62 -0.36 1.65
N TYR A 39 4.68 -0.96 2.37
CA TYR A 39 3.25 -0.81 2.08
C TYR A 39 2.74 0.62 2.30
N ASP A 40 3.27 1.35 3.28
CA ASP A 40 2.96 2.77 3.51
C ASP A 40 3.39 3.64 2.31
N GLU A 41 4.58 3.39 1.77
CA GLU A 41 5.07 4.07 0.55
C GLU A 41 4.23 3.72 -0.69
N ILE A 42 3.77 2.47 -0.81
CA ILE A 42 2.86 2.02 -1.87
C ILE A 42 1.51 2.74 -1.77
N ILE A 43 0.90 2.79 -0.57
CA ILE A 43 -0.36 3.50 -0.33
C ILE A 43 -0.21 4.97 -0.68
N GLY A 44 0.87 5.62 -0.22
CA GLY A 44 1.16 7.02 -0.55
C GLY A 44 1.26 7.27 -2.06
N THR A 45 1.87 6.34 -2.80
CA THR A 45 1.94 6.39 -4.27
C THR A 45 0.55 6.25 -4.90
N ILE A 46 -0.25 5.28 -4.47
CA ILE A 46 -1.60 5.05 -4.99
C ILE A 46 -2.49 6.28 -4.72
N VAL A 47 -2.47 6.82 -3.51
CA VAL A 47 -3.20 8.05 -3.14
C VAL A 47 -2.75 9.22 -4.00
N GLY A 48 -1.44 9.35 -4.23
CA GLY A 48 -0.89 10.34 -5.17
C GLY A 48 -1.44 10.17 -6.59
N MET A 49 -1.51 8.95 -7.10
CA MET A 49 -2.08 8.65 -8.42
C MET A 49 -3.59 8.94 -8.49
N ILE A 50 -4.34 8.70 -7.41
CA ILE A 50 -5.77 9.01 -7.32
C ILE A 50 -5.99 10.52 -7.35
N ASN A 51 -5.21 11.28 -6.57
CA ASN A 51 -5.38 12.72 -6.40
C ASN A 51 -4.78 13.56 -7.54
N HIS A 52 -3.77 13.02 -8.25
CA HIS A 52 -3.05 13.70 -9.33
C HIS A 52 -3.04 12.89 -10.63
N PRO A 53 -4.22 12.54 -11.20
CA PRO A 53 -4.31 11.69 -12.38
C PRO A 53 -3.59 12.27 -13.61
N GLU A 54 -3.50 13.58 -13.74
CA GLU A 54 -2.83 14.29 -14.82
C GLU A 54 -1.32 14.01 -14.93
N THR A 55 -0.70 13.52 -13.85
CA THR A 55 0.74 13.23 -13.80
C THR A 55 1.11 11.91 -14.47
N TRP A 56 0.15 11.00 -14.66
CA TRP A 56 0.39 9.66 -15.19
C TRP A 56 -0.55 9.25 -16.32
N ILE A 57 -1.60 10.04 -16.61
CA ILE A 57 -2.40 9.87 -17.82
C ILE A 57 -1.56 10.24 -19.05
N LEU A 58 -1.46 9.30 -19.99
CA LEU A 58 -0.82 9.53 -21.28
C LEU A 58 -1.66 10.55 -22.08
N LYS A 59 -1.02 11.64 -22.50
CA LYS A 59 -1.65 12.61 -23.41
C LYS A 59 -1.61 12.06 -24.83
N ASN A 60 -2.77 11.97 -25.49
CA ASN A 60 -2.82 11.72 -26.93
C ASN A 60 -2.17 12.91 -27.65
N ARG A 61 -1.25 12.60 -28.58
CA ARG A 61 -0.64 13.58 -29.49
C ARG A 61 -1.63 14.05 -30.54
#